data_AF-A0A7C4AQX4-F1
#
_entry.id   AF-A0A7C4AQX4-F1
#
_cell.length_a   1.000
_cell.length_b   1.000
_cell.length_c   1.000
_cell.angle_alpha   90.00
_cell.angle_beta   90.00
_cell.angle_gamma   90.00
#
_symmetry.space_group_name_H-M   'P 1'
#
loop_
_entity.id
_entity.type
_entity.pdbx_description
1 polymer ?
#
loop_
_entity_poly.entity_id
_entity_poly.type
_entity_poly.pdbx_seq_one_letter_code
_entity_poly.pdbx_strand_id
1 'polypeptide(L)' 'DAQAKGISNCPLCAIGHDANSSKIWSFAEMEADHVAAWSKGGGSSVENCQMLCSTHNRAKGNR' A
#
# COMPACT_ATOMS: atom_id res chain seq x y z
N ASP A 1 -13.71 -7.90 1.78
CA ASP A 1 -12.45 -7.46 2.45
C ASP A 1 -11.30 -8.41 2.25
N ALA A 2 -10.07 -7.92 2.39
CA ALA A 2 -8.82 -8.67 2.20
C ALA A 2 -8.77 -9.95 3.07
N GLN A 3 -9.28 -9.87 4.31
CA GLN A 3 -9.45 -11.02 5.21
C GLN A 3 -10.30 -12.14 4.60
N ALA A 4 -11.47 -11.81 4.05
CA ALA A 4 -12.37 -12.80 3.46
C ALA A 4 -11.77 -13.47 2.20
N LYS A 5 -10.85 -12.77 1.53
CA LYS A 5 -10.13 -13.26 0.34
C LYS A 5 -8.82 -13.98 0.69
N GLY A 6 -8.39 -13.97 1.95
CA GLY A 6 -7.10 -14.54 2.37
C GLY A 6 -5.88 -13.84 1.78
N ILE A 7 -6.02 -12.57 1.37
CA ILE A 7 -4.93 -11.77 0.76
C ILE A 7 -4.55 -10.61 1.67
N SER A 8 -3.36 -10.06 1.49
CA SER A 8 -2.91 -8.88 2.23
C SER A 8 -3.77 -7.65 1.94
N ASN A 9 -3.93 -6.80 2.94
CA ASN A 9 -4.49 -5.46 2.80
C ASN A 9 -3.48 -4.43 2.26
N CYS A 10 -2.22 -4.82 2.06
CA CYS A 10 -1.26 -4.04 1.26
C CYS A 10 -1.24 -4.59 -0.18
N PRO A 11 -1.60 -3.79 -1.20
CA PRO A 11 -1.62 -4.21 -2.61
C PRO A 11 -0.30 -4.81 -3.10
N LEU A 12 0.83 -4.25 -2.67
CA LEU A 12 2.16 -4.73 -3.07
C LEU A 12 2.51 -6.07 -2.42
N CYS A 13 2.09 -6.31 -1.16
CA CYS A 13 2.20 -7.63 -0.54
C CYS A 13 1.30 -8.64 -1.25
N ALA A 14 0.06 -8.27 -1.56
CA ALA A 14 -0.93 -9.17 -2.17
C ALA A 14 -0.51 -9.70 -3.55
N ILE A 15 0.30 -8.96 -4.31
CA ILE A 15 0.84 -9.37 -5.60
C ILE A 15 2.13 -10.20 -5.44
N GLY A 16 2.84 -10.04 -4.32
CA GLY A 16 4.09 -10.74 -4.05
C GLY A 16 3.90 -12.25 -3.80
N HIS A 17 4.99 -12.99 -3.94
CA HIS A 17 5.06 -14.42 -3.61
C HIS A 17 5.69 -14.69 -2.24
N ASP A 18 5.75 -13.67 -1.38
CA ASP A 18 6.40 -13.75 -0.08
C ASP A 18 5.42 -14.17 1.04
N ALA A 19 5.96 -14.35 2.24
CA ALA A 19 5.17 -14.66 3.44
C ALA A 19 4.16 -13.56 3.81
N ASN A 20 4.26 -12.36 3.23
CA ASN A 20 3.35 -11.24 3.51
C ASN A 20 2.14 -11.23 2.57
N SER A 21 2.10 -12.07 1.54
CA SER A 21 1.00 -12.14 0.55
C SER A 21 -0.39 -12.31 1.14
N SER A 22 -0.50 -12.96 2.29
CA SER A 22 -1.75 -13.12 3.06
C SER A 22 -1.78 -12.34 4.38
N LYS A 23 -0.70 -11.60 4.71
CA LYS A 23 -0.60 -10.87 5.98
C LYS A 23 -1.54 -9.67 5.99
N ILE A 24 -2.37 -9.58 7.03
CA ILE A 24 -3.21 -8.42 7.31
C ILE A 24 -2.47 -7.51 8.28
N TRP A 25 -2.10 -6.32 7.81
CA TRP A 25 -1.43 -5.29 8.60
C TRP A 25 -2.46 -4.51 9.43
N SER A 26 -2.11 -4.16 10.67
CA SER A 26 -2.93 -3.26 11.47
C SER A 26 -2.87 -1.82 10.92
N PHE A 27 -3.83 -0.98 11.27
CA PHE A 27 -3.83 0.42 10.83
C PHE A 27 -2.55 1.18 11.23
N ALA A 28 -1.94 0.85 12.37
CA ALA A 28 -0.69 1.44 12.83
C ALA A 28 0.55 1.00 12.03
N GLU A 29 0.46 -0.13 11.32
CA GLU A 29 1.52 -0.65 10.43
C GLU A 29 1.29 -0.23 8.97
N MET A 30 0.24 0.55 8.71
CA MET A 30 -0.10 1.03 7.39
C MET A 30 0.07 2.54 7.29
N GLU A 31 0.50 2.98 6.11
CA GLU A 31 0.73 4.38 5.79
C GLU A 31 -0.05 4.71 4.51
N ALA A 32 -0.70 5.88 4.51
CA ALA A 32 -1.36 6.42 3.33
C ALA A 32 -0.34 7.14 2.46
N ASP A 33 -0.41 6.92 1.15
CA ASP A 33 0.49 7.55 0.18
C ASP A 33 -0.19 7.79 -1.16
N HIS A 34 0.45 8.61 -1.99
CA HIS A 34 -0.05 8.89 -3.32
C HIS A 34 0.29 7.75 -4.30
N VAL A 35 -0.65 7.39 -5.18
CA VAL A 35 -0.39 6.45 -6.29
C VAL A 35 0.61 7.07 -7.27
N ALA A 36 0.31 8.27 -7.75
CA ALA A 36 1.22 9.10 -8.53
C ALA A 36 1.87 10.16 -7.64
N ALA A 37 3.20 10.30 -7.73
CA ALA A 37 3.95 11.33 -7.02
C ALA A 37 3.53 12.74 -7.49
N TRP A 38 3.58 13.71 -6.57
CA TRP A 38 3.29 15.12 -6.88
C TRP A 38 4.19 15.68 -7.99
N SER A 39 5.47 15.30 -8.02
CA SER A 39 6.42 15.69 -9.06
C SER A 39 6.02 15.23 -10.47
N LYS A 40 5.13 14.23 -10.57
CA LYS A 40 4.61 13.68 -11.83
C LYS A 40 3.16 14.12 -12.09
N GLY A 41 2.66 15.12 -11.36
CA GLY A 41 1.30 15.63 -11.50
C GLY A 41 0.25 14.88 -10.68
N GLY A 42 0.65 14.03 -9.73
CA GLY A 42 -0.29 13.46 -8.76
C GLY A 42 -0.89 14.55 -7.87
N GLY A 43 -2.21 14.58 -7.69
CA GLY A 43 -2.88 15.51 -6.79
C GLY A 43 -3.16 14.90 -5.41
N SER A 44 -3.47 15.73 -4.42
CA SER A 44 -4.02 15.27 -3.13
C SER A 44 -5.52 15.05 -3.26
N SER A 45 -5.89 13.86 -3.72
CA SER A 45 -7.28 13.44 -3.89
C SER A 45 -7.46 12.00 -3.44
N VAL A 46 -8.69 11.60 -3.12
CA VAL A 46 -8.99 10.24 -2.65
C VAL A 46 -8.67 9.21 -3.73
N GLU A 47 -8.83 9.59 -5.00
CA GLU A 47 -8.54 8.74 -6.17
C GLU A 47 -7.03 8.48 -6.33
N ASN A 48 -6.19 9.40 -5.82
CA ASN A 48 -4.75 9.24 -5.82
C ASN A 48 -4.23 8.68 -4.47
N CYS A 49 -5.10 8.33 -3.52
CA CYS A 49 -4.69 7.80 -2.22
C CYS A 49 -4.65 6.27 -2.25
N GLN A 50 -3.58 5.68 -1.73
CA GLN A 50 -3.45 4.24 -1.50
C GLN A 50 -2.92 3.95 -0.09
N MET A 51 -3.32 2.81 0.45
CA MET A 51 -2.80 2.30 1.73
C MET A 51 -1.76 1.22 1.46
N LEU A 52 -0.55 1.42 1.98
CA LEU A 52 0.56 0.46 1.90
C LEU A 52 1.02 0.09 3.31
N CYS A 53 1.62 -1.09 3.49
CA CYS A 53 2.34 -1.36 4.74
C CYS A 53 3.55 -0.42 4.83
N SER A 54 3.99 -0.09 6.05
CA SER A 54 5.08 0.85 6.28
C SER A 54 6.36 0.48 5.51
N THR A 55 6.65 -0.81 5.38
CA THR A 55 7.82 -1.31 4.64
C THR A 55 7.74 -0.94 3.15
N HIS A 56 6.61 -1.23 2.50
CA HIS A 56 6.43 -0.92 1.08
C HIS A 56 6.32 0.59 0.82
N ASN A 57 5.66 1.31 1.73
CA ASN A 57 5.53 2.75 1.61
C ASN A 57 6.91 3.43 1.68
N ARG A 58 7.73 3.07 2.66
CA ARG A 58 9.09 3.62 2.81
C ARG A 58 10.02 3.21 1.67
N ALA A 59 9.85 2.00 1.12
CA ALA A 59 10.62 1.54 -0.02
C ALA A 59 10.26 2.24 -1.34
N LYS A 60 9.01 2.69 -1.51
CA LYS A 60 8.54 3.41 -2.70
C LYS A 60 9.32 4.71 -2.90
N GLY A 61 9.53 5.48 -1.83
CA GLY A 61 10.25 6.76 -1.86
C GLY A 61 9.62 7.80 -2.78
N ASN A 62 10.24 8.98 -2.88
CA ASN A 62 9.78 10.07 -3.76
C ASN A 62 10.25 9.89 -5.22
N ARG A 63 10.13 8.69 -5.80
CA ARG A 63 10.65 8.37 -7.15
C ARG A 63 9.68 8.65 -8.29
#